data_AF-A0A7W9KNJ5-F1
#
_entry.id   AF-A0A7W9KNJ5-F1
#
_cell.length_a   1.000
_cell.length_b   1.000
_cell.length_c   1.000
_cell.angle_alpha   90.00
_cell.angle_beta   90.00
_cell.angle_gamma   90.00
#
_symmetry.space_group_name_H-M   'P 1'
#
loop_
_entity.id
_entity.type
_entity.pdbx_description
1 polymer ?
#
loop_
_entity_poly.entity_id
_entity_poly.type
_entity_poly.pdbx_seq_one_letter_code
_entity_poly.pdbx_strand_id
1 'polypeptide(L)' 'MTFTHLAIVLPMFVLYVVALVDVLRLDMDGSTRVGWVLGILVLPVVGAVAWLVFGRRTVRRASA' A
#
# COMPACT_ATOMS: atom_id res chain seq x y z
N MET A 1 17.82 6.01 -13.92
CA MET A 1 17.11 5.95 -12.63
C MET A 1 15.60 6.10 -12.78
N THR A 2 15.10 6.99 -13.63
CA THR A 2 13.66 7.19 -13.89
C THR A 2 12.93 5.94 -14.41
N PHE A 3 13.56 5.18 -15.31
CA PHE A 3 12.97 3.96 -15.88
C PHE A 3 12.58 2.92 -14.82
N THR A 4 13.48 2.63 -13.88
CA THR A 4 13.22 1.67 -12.78
C THR A 4 12.08 2.13 -11.87
N HIS A 5 11.99 3.44 -11.60
CA HIS A 5 10.90 3.99 -10.78
C HIS A 5 9.55 3.84 -11.49
N LEU A 6 9.49 4.13 -12.80
CA LEU A 6 8.28 3.93 -13.59
C LEU A 6 7.90 2.44 -13.64
N ALA A 7 8.88 1.54 -13.82
CA ALA A 7 8.64 0.10 -13.87
C ALA A 7 8.08 -0.47 -12.55
N ILE A 8 8.30 0.18 -11.41
CA ILE A 8 7.79 -0.26 -10.09
C ILE A 8 6.49 0.48 -9.74
N VAL A 9 6.48 1.81 -9.84
CA VAL A 9 5.34 2.65 -9.42
C VAL A 9 4.13 2.43 -10.31
N LEU A 10 4.33 2.27 -11.62
CA LEU A 10 3.23 2.10 -12.57
C LEU A 10 2.40 0.84 -12.28
N PRO A 11 2.97 -0.39 -12.20
CA PRO A 11 2.18 -1.56 -11.87
C PRO A 11 1.59 -1.51 -10.46
N MET A 12 2.29 -0.93 -9.47
CA MET A 12 1.71 -0.74 -8.13
C MET A 12 0.47 0.16 -8.17
N PHE A 13 0.53 1.25 -8.94
CA PHE A 13 -0.60 2.15 -9.12
C PHE A 13 -1.76 1.47 -9.85
N VAL A 14 -1.47 0.69 -10.90
CA VAL A 14 -2.50 -0.09 -11.60
C VAL A 14 -3.17 -1.08 -10.65
N LEU A 15 -2.42 -1.84 -9.86
CA LEU A 15 -2.97 -2.76 -8.86
C LEU A 15 -3.85 -2.05 -7.84
N TYR A 16 -3.42 -0.87 -7.38
CA TYR A 16 -4.20 -0.06 -6.44
C TYR A 16 -5.55 0.38 -7.04
N VAL A 17 -5.54 0.89 -8.27
CA VAL A 17 -6.77 1.30 -8.96
C VAL A 17 -7.67 0.10 -9.25
N VAL A 18 -7.10 -1.02 -9.71
CA VAL A 18 -7.85 -2.25 -9.99
C VAL A 18 -8.51 -2.77 -8.72
N ALA A 19 -7.79 -2.85 -7.60
CA ALA A 19 -8.35 -3.30 -6.33
C ALA A 19 -9.52 -2.41 -5.86
N LEU A 20 -9.41 -1.09 -6.04
CA LEU A 20 -10.49 -0.17 -5.69
C LEU A 20 -11.71 -0.38 -6.59
N VAL A 21 -11.51 -0.50 -7.89
CA VAL A 21 -12.58 -0.74 -8.86
C VAL A 21 -13.23 -2.10 -8.62
N ASP A 22 -12.45 -3.12 -8.29
CA ASP A 22 -12.92 -4.47 -8.01
C ASP A 22 -13.87 -4.49 -6.79
N VAL A 23 -13.45 -3.87 -5.67
CA VAL A 23 -14.28 -3.74 -4.46
C VAL A 23 -15.57 -2.95 -4.72
N LEU A 24 -15.51 -1.90 -5.55
CA LEU A 24 -16.68 -1.11 -5.91
C LEU A 24 -17.65 -1.87 -6.82
N ARG A 25 -17.14 -2.78 -7.65
CA ARG A 25 -17.94 -3.61 -8.58
C ARG A 25 -18.54 -4.83 -7.92
N LEU A 26 -17.95 -5.34 -6.84
CA LEU A 26 -18.54 -6.46 -6.12
C LEU A 26 -19.86 -6.04 -5.46
N ASP A 27 -20.84 -6.94 -5.58
CA ASP A 27 -22.12 -6.83 -4.89
C ASP A 27 -21.90 -7.24 -3.42
N MET A 28 -21.63 -6.24 -2.58
CA MET A 28 -21.33 -6.40 -1.17
C MET A 28 -22.23 -5.51 -0.34
N ASP A 29 -22.51 -5.93 0.89
CA ASP A 29 -23.11 -5.06 1.89
C ASP A 29 -22.29 -3.77 2.07
N GLY A 30 -22.99 -2.65 2.25
CA GLY A 30 -22.37 -1.32 2.30
C GLY A 30 -21.30 -1.17 3.38
N SER A 31 -21.48 -1.80 4.53
CA SER A 31 -20.50 -1.81 5.63
C SER A 31 -19.21 -2.55 5.24
N THR A 32 -19.35 -3.72 4.63
CA THR A 32 -18.23 -4.54 4.14
C THR A 32 -17.45 -3.80 3.05
N ARG A 33 -18.14 -3.16 2.11
CA ARG A 33 -17.51 -2.34 1.06
C ARG A 33 -16.70 -1.20 1.66
N VAL A 34 -17.27 -0.46 2.62
CA VAL A 34 -16.57 0.65 3.28
C VAL A 34 -15.31 0.16 3.99
N GLY A 35 -15.37 -0.99 4.68
CA GLY A 35 -14.22 -1.61 5.32
C GLY A 35 -13.09 -1.92 4.33
N TRP A 36 -13.40 -2.51 3.18
CA TRP A 36 -12.42 -2.81 2.14
C TRP A 36 -11.81 -1.54 1.51
N VAL A 37 -12.63 -0.53 1.21
CA VAL A 37 -12.14 0.75 0.68
C VAL A 37 -11.19 1.43 1.67
N LEU A 38 -11.55 1.48 2.95
CA LEU A 38 -10.68 2.00 4.01
C LEU A 38 -9.38 1.21 4.13
N GLY A 39 -9.47 -0.12 4.09
CA GLY A 39 -8.31 -1.01 4.11
C GLY A 39 -7.34 -0.71 2.97
N ILE A 40 -7.84 -0.62 1.73
CA ILE A 40 -7.03 -0.31 0.54
C ILE A 40 -6.37 1.07 0.68
N LEU A 41 -7.09 2.09 1.18
CA LEU A 41 -6.56 3.43 1.35
C LEU A 41 -5.47 3.52 2.44
N VAL A 42 -5.63 2.78 3.53
CA VAL A 42 -4.76 2.85 4.72
C VAL A 42 -3.53 1.95 4.57
N LEU A 43 -3.60 0.85 3.82
CA LEU A 43 -2.49 -0.08 3.58
C LEU A 43 -1.16 0.59 3.19
N PRO A 44 -1.11 1.53 2.21
CA PRO A 44 0.14 2.19 1.83
C PRO A 44 0.73 3.02 2.98
N VAL A 45 -0.11 3.58 3.86
CA VAL A 45 0.32 4.33 5.04
C VAL A 45 0.88 3.37 6.09
N VAL A 46 0.23 2.23 6.32
CA VAL A 46 0.69 1.22 7.29
C VAL A 46 2.06 0.69 6.90
N GLY A 47 2.33 0.45 5.62
CA GLY A 47 3.66 0.05 5.14
C GLY A 47 4.75 1.08 5.50
N ALA A 48 4.48 2.36 5.27
CA ALA A 48 5.39 3.45 5.63
C ALA A 48 5.61 3.56 7.14
N VAL A 49 4.53 3.49 7.92
CA VAL A 49 4.58 3.53 9.40
C VAL A 49 5.33 2.31 9.95
N ALA A 50 5.09 1.11 9.42
CA ALA A 50 5.81 -0.10 9.79
C ALA A 50 7.32 0.03 9.52
N TRP A 51 7.71 0.57 8.36
CA TRP A 51 9.12 0.84 8.07
C TRP A 51 9.73 1.84 9.06
N LEU A 52 9.00 2.89 9.45
CA LEU A 52 9.47 3.86 10.44
C LEU A 52 9.67 3.24 11.83
N VAL A 53 8.77 2.34 12.26
CA VAL A 53 8.83 1.72 13.58
C VAL A 53 9.86 0.60 13.65
N PHE A 54 9.91 -0.27 12.64
CA PHE A 54 10.76 -1.47 12.64
C PHE A 54 12.10 -1.25 11.91
N GLY A 55 12.12 -0.47 10.83
CA GLY A 55 13.32 -0.25 10.00
C GLY A 55 14.41 0.58 10.67
N ARG A 56 14.08 1.45 11.61
CA ARG A 56 15.07 2.27 12.34
C ARG A 56 16.02 1.46 13.23
N ARG A 57 15.65 0.22 13.61
CA ARG A 57 16.51 -0.64 14.46
C ARG A 57 17.69 -1.24 13.68
N THR A 58 17.57 -1.38 12.36
CA THR A 58 18.61 -1.99 11.52
C THR A 58 19.75 -1.02 11.22
N VAL A 59 19.46 0.28 11.03
CA VAL A 59 20.48 1.29 10.67
C VAL A 59 21.49 1.52 11.81
N ARG A 60 21.07 1.40 13.08
CA ARG A 60 21.92 1.69 14.24
C ARG A 60 23.00 0.62 14.52
N ARG A 61 22.89 -0.58 13.95
CA ARG A 61 23.84 -1.69 14.16
C ARG A 61 24.98 -1.75 13.14
N ALA A 62 24.89 -1.02 12.02
CA ALA A 62 25.93 -1.03 11.00
C ALA A 62 27.07 -0.01 11.27
N SER A 63 27.05 0.65 12.43
CA SER A 63 27.98 1.74 12.79
C SER A 63 28.81 1.44 14.04
N ALA A 64 28.78 0.21 14.56
CA ALA A 64 29.54 -0.25 15.72
C ALA A 64 30.45 -1.41 15.31
#